data_AF-A0A970NK36-F1
#
_entry.id   AF-A0A970NK36-F1
#
_cell.length_a   1.000
_cell.length_b   1.000
_cell.length_c   1.000
_cell.angle_alpha   90.00
_cell.angle_beta   90.00
_cell.angle_gamma   90.00
#
_symmetry.space_group_name_H-M   'P 1'
#
loop_
_entity.id
_entity.type
_entity.pdbx_description
1 polymer ?
#
loop_
_entity_poly.entity_id
_entity_poly.type
_entity_poly.pdbx_seq_one_letter_code
_entity_poly.pdbx_strand_id
1 'polypeptide(L)'
;MLAFLGPLGTPEVLIIVLILLLLFGARKLPELLRSMGEGVKEFRKASREIMEDIESADGPKGKHRVHKTTPKPAAEPPVQESTDKAEEAVATTES
;
A
#
# COMPACT_ATOMS: atom_id res chain seq x y z
N MET A 1 -15.66 -25.16 -27.42
CA MET A 1 -16.01 -23.84 -28.00
C MET A 1 -16.78 -22.94 -27.03
N LEU A 2 -17.25 -23.42 -25.86
CA LEU A 2 -18.01 -22.64 -24.87
C LEU A 2 -17.22 -22.15 -23.63
N ALA A 3 -15.90 -22.39 -23.57
CA ALA A 3 -15.08 -22.04 -22.41
C ALA A 3 -14.86 -20.52 -22.22
N PHE A 4 -15.29 -19.70 -23.18
CA PHE A 4 -15.11 -18.24 -23.17
C PHE A 4 -16.31 -17.46 -22.57
N LEU A 5 -17.34 -18.17 -22.08
CA LEU A 5 -18.53 -17.58 -21.46
C LEU A 5 -18.56 -17.79 -19.94
N GLY A 6 -17.38 -17.90 -19.32
CA GLY A 6 -17.22 -17.78 -17.86
C GLY A 6 -17.04 -16.30 -17.47
N PRO A 7 -17.27 -15.93 -16.19
CA PRO A 7 -16.98 -14.57 -15.72
C PRO A 7 -15.55 -14.23 -16.13
N LEU A 8 -15.39 -13.07 -16.79
CA LEU A 8 -14.12 -12.66 -17.41
C LEU A 8 -12.96 -13.01 -16.48
N GLY A 9 -12.22 -14.04 -16.87
CA GLY A 9 -11.15 -14.55 -16.05
C GLY A 9 -9.96 -13.62 -16.14
N THR A 10 -9.01 -13.82 -15.24
CA THR A 10 -7.67 -13.26 -15.40
C THR A 10 -7.05 -13.50 -16.79
N PRO A 11 -7.29 -14.61 -17.51
CA PRO A 11 -6.75 -14.81 -18.86
C PRO A 11 -7.30 -13.82 -19.91
N GLU A 12 -8.61 -13.58 -19.94
CA GLU A 12 -9.23 -12.65 -20.90
C GLU A 12 -8.73 -11.22 -20.71
N VAL A 13 -8.64 -10.77 -19.45
CA VAL A 13 -8.08 -9.46 -19.11
C VAL A 13 -6.62 -9.36 -19.54
N LEU A 14 -5.82 -10.41 -19.33
CA LEU A 14 -4.41 -10.43 -19.74
C LEU A 14 -4.25 -10.26 -21.26
N ILE A 15 -5.11 -10.90 -22.06
CA ILE A 15 -5.09 -10.79 -23.53
C ILE A 15 -5.42 -9.36 -23.97
N ILE A 16 -6.44 -8.74 -23.38
CA ILE A 16 -6.81 -7.34 -23.69
C ILE A 16 -5.67 -6.39 -23.33
N VAL A 17 -5.08 -6.57 -22.14
CA VAL A 17 -3.92 -5.80 -21.70
C VAL A 17 -2.75 -5.99 -22.68
N LEU A 18 -2.47 -7.22 -23.10
CA LEU A 18 -1.39 -7.50 -24.06
C LEU A 18 -1.61 -6.78 -25.41
N ILE A 19 -2.84 -6.76 -25.93
CA ILE A 19 -3.19 -6.02 -27.15
C ILE A 19 -2.97 -4.52 -26.93
N LEU A 20 -3.48 -3.95 -25.82
CA LEU A 20 -3.25 -2.53 -25.50
C LEU A 20 -1.76 -2.20 -25.34
N LEU A 21 -0.97 -3.13 -24.80
CA LEU A 21 0.48 -3.01 -24.69
C LEU A 21 1.18 -3.06 -26.05
N LEU A 22 0.64 -3.77 -27.04
CA LEU A 22 1.17 -3.76 -28.41
C LEU A 22 0.84 -2.43 -29.11
N LEU A 23 -0.35 -1.89 -28.89
CA LEU A 23 -0.79 -0.62 -29.51
C LEU A 23 -0.11 0.60 -28.88
N PHE A 24 -0.08 0.66 -27.54
CA PHE A 24 0.43 1.81 -26.79
C PHE A 24 1.86 1.59 -26.27
N GLY A 25 2.32 0.35 -26.13
CA GLY A 25 3.60 0.02 -25.52
C GLY A 25 3.52 -0.22 -24.01
N ALA A 26 4.38 -1.11 -23.49
CA ALA A 26 4.49 -1.41 -22.06
C ALA A 26 4.86 -0.21 -21.17
N ARG A 27 5.43 0.85 -21.76
CA ARG A 27 5.80 2.07 -21.03
C ARG A 27 4.66 3.08 -20.89
N LYS A 28 3.71 3.11 -21.84
CA LYS A 28 2.66 4.15 -21.87
C LYS A 28 1.53 3.90 -20.88
N LEU A 29 1.10 2.65 -20.69
CA LEU A 29 0.07 2.31 -19.70
C LEU A 29 0.46 2.77 -18.27
N PRO A 30 1.63 2.39 -17.71
CA PRO A 30 2.02 2.80 -16.36
C PRO A 30 2.30 4.31 -16.26
N GLU A 31 2.82 4.93 -17.32
CA GLU A 31 3.07 6.39 -17.38
C GLU A 31 1.76 7.19 -17.32
N LEU A 32 0.73 6.76 -18.06
CA LEU A 32 -0.62 7.32 -18.01
C LEU A 32 -1.27 7.11 -16.64
N LEU A 33 -1.18 5.90 -16.09
CA LEU A 33 -1.72 5.60 -14.76
C LEU A 33 -1.04 6.42 -13.66
N ARG A 34 0.27 6.65 -13.76
CA ARG A 34 1.03 7.40 -12.76
C ARG A 34 0.70 8.89 -12.79
N SER A 35 0.61 9.49 -13.99
CA SER A 35 0.18 10.89 -14.15
C SER A 35 -1.28 11.10 -13.73
N MET A 36 -2.18 10.20 -14.13
CA MET A 36 -3.59 10.22 -13.70
C MET A 36 -3.72 10.01 -12.19
N GLY A 37 -2.91 9.12 -11.61
CA GLY A 37 -2.91 8.80 -10.20
C GLY A 37 -2.49 9.96 -9.31
N GLU A 38 -1.46 10.72 -9.70
CA GLU A 38 -1.08 11.94 -8.99
C GLU A 38 -2.19 12.99 -9.04
N GLY A 39 -2.84 13.19 -10.19
CA GLY A 39 -3.98 14.12 -10.31
C GLY A 39 -5.17 13.73 -9.42
N VAL A 40 -5.55 12.44 -9.40
CA VAL A 40 -6.61 11.94 -8.52
C VAL A 40 -6.23 12.08 -7.05
N LYS A 41 -4.96 11.87 -6.70
CA LYS A 41 -4.45 11.99 -5.33
C LYS A 41 -4.49 13.43 -4.83
N GLU A 42 -4.06 14.40 -5.64
CA GLU A 42 -4.17 15.82 -5.29
C GLU A 42 -5.63 16.27 -5.21
N PHE A 43 -6.48 15.83 -6.15
CA PHE A 43 -7.92 16.11 -6.11
C PHE A 43 -8.57 15.60 -4.82
N ARG A 44 -8.23 14.37 -4.41
CA ARG A 44 -8.72 13.79 -3.14
C ARG A 44 -8.18 14.52 -1.92
N LYS A 45 -6.97 15.07 -1.97
CA LYS A 45 -6.39 15.86 -0.87
C LYS A 45 -7.12 17.20 -0.74
N ALA A 46 -7.24 17.94 -1.82
CA ALA A 46 -7.97 19.22 -1.84
C ALA A 46 -9.43 19.04 -1.42
N SER A 47 -10.10 17.99 -1.89
CA SER A 47 -11.48 17.69 -1.48
C SER A 47 -11.63 17.48 0.03
N ARG A 48 -10.65 16.84 0.68
CA ARG A 48 -10.68 16.61 2.14
C ARG A 48 -10.43 17.90 2.91
N GLU A 49 -9.47 18.71 2.48
CA GLU A 49 -9.17 20.01 3.09
C GLU A 49 -10.40 20.92 3.04
N ILE A 50 -11.10 20.98 1.91
CA ILE A 50 -12.35 21.74 1.78
C ILE A 50 -13.44 21.20 2.72
N MET A 51 -13.58 19.88 2.85
CA MET A 51 -14.54 19.28 3.80
C MET A 51 -14.18 19.61 5.25
N GLU A 52 -12.91 19.52 5.62
CA GLU A 52 -12.41 19.85 6.95
C GLU A 52 -12.58 21.35 7.28
N ASP A 53 -12.40 22.24 6.30
CA ASP A 53 -12.62 23.69 6.46
C ASP A 53 -14.10 24.02 6.68
N ILE A 54 -15.01 23.35 5.96
CA ILE A 54 -16.45 23.51 6.11
C ILE A 54 -16.93 22.95 7.46
N GLU A 55 -16.37 21.81 7.90
CA GLU A 55 -16.71 21.19 9.19
C GLU A 55 -16.10 21.97 10.38
N SER A 56 -14.94 22.60 10.19
CA SER A 56 -14.28 23.44 11.20
C SER A 56 -14.95 24.80 11.38
N ALA A 57 -15.80 25.23 10.44
CA ALA A 57 -16.61 26.44 10.60
C ALA A 57 -17.67 26.32 11.73
N ASP A 58 -17.89 25.12 12.28
CA ASP A 58 -18.82 24.84 13.39
C ASP A 58 -18.14 24.30 14.68
N GLY A 59 -16.79 24.27 14.76
CA GLY A 59 -16.10 23.89 16.00
C GLY A 59 -14.59 23.59 15.88
N PRO A 60 -13.79 23.79 16.94
CA PRO A 60 -12.33 23.76 16.81
C PRO A 60 -11.79 22.36 17.03
N LYS A 61 -11.04 21.74 16.09
CA LYS A 61 -9.84 20.91 16.34
C LYS A 61 -8.97 20.73 15.09
N GLY A 62 -7.78 21.32 15.09
CA GLY A 62 -6.74 21.01 14.10
C GLY A 62 -5.95 19.75 14.42
N LYS A 63 -5.36 19.10 13.40
CA LYS A 63 -4.16 18.22 13.48
C LYS A 63 -3.45 18.14 12.13
N HIS A 64 -2.37 18.91 12.00
CA HIS A 64 -1.45 18.89 10.87
C HIS A 64 -0.45 17.73 11.03
N ARG A 65 -0.60 16.62 10.30
CA ARG A 65 0.47 15.62 10.08
C ARG A 65 0.21 14.81 8.81
N VAL A 66 0.86 15.10 7.68
CA VAL A 66 1.53 14.09 6.83
C VAL A 66 2.55 14.79 5.91
N HIS A 67 3.79 14.91 6.39
CA HIS A 67 4.95 14.90 5.51
C HIS A 67 5.50 13.47 5.60
N LYS A 68 5.24 12.64 4.59
CA LYS A 68 5.89 11.33 4.43
C LYS A 68 6.70 11.34 3.15
N THR A 69 7.82 12.05 3.21
CA THR A 69 8.97 11.81 2.34
C THR A 69 9.63 10.52 2.84
N THR A 70 9.47 9.45 2.07
CA THR A 70 10.40 8.31 1.90
C THR A 70 10.84 7.50 3.13
N PRO A 71 10.42 6.22 3.25
CA PRO A 71 11.20 5.21 3.96
C PRO A 71 11.88 4.26 2.96
N LYS A 72 13.18 4.47 2.72
CA LYS A 72 14.13 3.44 2.25
C LYS A 72 15.43 3.81 2.93
N PRO A 73 15.93 3.02 3.90
CA PRO A 73 16.52 1.71 3.60
C PRO A 73 16.20 0.63 4.66
N ALA A 74 15.56 -0.46 4.23
CA ALA A 74 15.58 -1.73 4.95
C ALA A 74 16.86 -2.50 4.58
N ALA A 75 17.96 -2.13 5.22
CA ALA A 75 19.21 -2.89 5.18
C ALA A 75 20.05 -2.54 6.42
N GLU A 76 19.65 -3.06 7.58
CA GLU A 76 20.54 -3.29 8.72
C GLU A 76 19.79 -4.18 9.74
N PRO A 77 20.20 -5.45 9.93
CA PRO A 77 19.69 -6.27 11.01
C PRO A 77 20.43 -5.95 12.32
N PRO A 78 19.76 -5.55 13.41
CA PRO A 78 20.38 -5.60 14.73
C PRO A 78 20.24 -7.03 15.27
N VAL A 79 21.37 -7.72 15.29
CA VAL A 79 21.61 -8.91 16.10
C VAL A 79 21.59 -8.55 17.59
N GLN A 80 20.70 -9.24 18.29
CA GLN A 80 20.87 -9.87 19.62
C GLN A 80 20.95 -9.00 20.89
N GLU A 81 20.57 -9.70 21.98
CA GLU A 81 21.02 -9.55 23.37
C GLU A 81 20.01 -8.97 24.37
N SER A 82 19.24 -9.88 24.99
CA SER A 82 18.98 -9.95 26.45
C SER A 82 17.78 -10.85 26.75
N THR A 83 17.99 -12.16 26.81
CA THR A 83 17.12 -13.06 27.59
C THR A 83 17.86 -13.42 28.86
N ASP A 84 17.70 -12.57 29.86
CA ASP A 84 17.95 -12.89 31.25
C ASP A 84 16.69 -13.58 31.79
N LYS A 85 16.79 -14.88 32.04
CA LYS A 85 15.90 -15.58 32.96
C LYS A 85 16.65 -16.76 33.57
N ALA A 86 17.52 -16.43 34.52
CA ALA A 86 17.76 -17.33 35.64
C ALA A 86 16.46 -17.47 36.46
N GLU A 87 16.33 -18.61 37.13
CA GLU A 87 15.30 -18.98 38.11
C GLU A 87 14.21 -19.93 37.61
N GLU A 88 14.55 -21.23 37.54
CA GLU A 88 13.77 -22.27 38.20
C GLU A 88 14.73 -23.34 38.70
N ALA A 89 14.76 -23.52 40.01
CA ALA A 89 15.62 -24.44 40.72
C ALA A 89 14.82 -25.68 41.13
N VAL A 90 15.49 -26.84 41.08
CA VAL A 90 15.30 -28.01 41.95
C VAL A 90 14.01 -28.83 41.81
N ALA A 91 14.11 -30.01 41.16
CA ALA A 91 13.74 -31.32 41.72
C ALA A 91 14.01 -32.41 40.66
N THR A 92 15.07 -33.21 40.81
CA THR A 92 15.04 -34.64 41.21
C THR A 92 14.26 -35.61 40.32
N THR A 93 14.89 -36.77 40.14
CA THR A 93 14.36 -38.14 39.93
C THR A 93 14.07 -38.67 38.52
N GLU A 94 14.87 -39.70 38.19
CA GLU A 94 14.48 -41.00 37.58
C GLU A 94 14.76 -41.25 36.09
N SER A 95 16.01 -41.64 35.77
CA SER A 95 16.41 -42.94 35.18
C SER A 95 17.86 -42.92 34.70
#